data_AF-A0A916VU71-F1
#
_entry.id   AF-A0A916VU71-F1
#
_cell.length_a   1.000
_cell.length_b   1.000
_cell.length_c   1.000
_cell.angle_alpha   90.00
_cell.angle_beta   90.00
_cell.angle_gamma   90.00
#
_symmetry.space_group_name_H-M   'P 1'
#
loop_
_entity.id
_entity.type
_entity.pdbx_description
1 polymer ?
#
loop_
_entity_poly.entity_id
_entity_poly.type
_entity_poly.pdbx_seq_one_letter_code
_entity_poly.pdbx_strand_id
1 'polypeptide(L)'
;MENFADIQSLLKGYYNVDFPTSIFQLADFLQNYPEEELKIDLGTVRVSPSGLLSLILNPKLLTENFKKLALLHFRYYRDLPEFFTYLHGDCDGLHWGLLLDDPSVGFRGAASYYNNDGDEITVYSSIFSALIDRCKEELEYCDECLVDFPEDEDEDYLETKSIINRIINRFLERIQDYIGKNSIEIVEN
;
A
#
# COMPACT_ATOMS: atom_id res chain seq x y z
N MET A 1 -9.41 -3.30 -19.59
CA MET A 1 -8.57 -3.75 -18.47
C MET A 1 -7.33 -4.35 -19.07
N GLU A 2 -6.16 -3.85 -18.66
CA GLU A 2 -4.90 -4.48 -19.02
C GLU A 2 -4.81 -5.85 -18.34
N ASN A 3 -4.22 -6.83 -19.01
CA ASN A 3 -4.09 -8.18 -18.49
C ASN A 3 -2.93 -8.22 -17.48
N PHE A 4 -3.23 -8.45 -16.19
CA PHE A 4 -2.19 -8.53 -15.17
C PHE A 4 -1.14 -9.61 -15.44
N ALA A 5 -1.46 -10.67 -16.20
CA ALA A 5 -0.48 -11.67 -16.59
C ALA A 5 0.61 -11.10 -17.52
N ASP A 6 0.25 -10.17 -18.41
CA ASP A 6 1.21 -9.51 -19.29
C ASP A 6 2.09 -8.54 -18.49
N ILE A 7 1.51 -7.80 -17.56
CA ILE A 7 2.24 -6.89 -16.66
C ILE A 7 3.20 -7.66 -15.75
N GLN A 8 2.77 -8.80 -15.20
CA GLN A 8 3.62 -9.66 -14.38
C GLN A 8 4.81 -10.19 -15.17
N SER A 9 4.58 -10.63 -16.41
CA SER A 9 5.63 -11.08 -17.32
C SER A 9 6.61 -9.96 -17.66
N LEU A 10 6.12 -8.74 -17.89
CA LEU A 10 6.96 -7.57 -18.07
C LEU A 10 7.81 -7.31 -16.83
N LEU A 11 7.20 -7.15 -15.66
CA LEU A 11 7.92 -6.88 -14.41
C LEU A 11 8.99 -7.93 -14.11
N LYS A 12 8.72 -9.22 -14.38
CA LYS A 12 9.74 -10.28 -14.31
C LYS A 12 10.94 -10.00 -15.20
N GLY A 13 10.73 -9.53 -16.43
CA GLY A 13 11.81 -9.15 -17.35
C GLY A 13 12.63 -7.93 -16.91
N TYR A 14 12.05 -7.02 -16.11
CA TYR A 14 12.72 -5.83 -15.58
C TYR A 14 13.48 -6.10 -14.28
N TYR A 15 12.87 -6.85 -13.36
CA TYR A 15 13.40 -7.07 -12.01
C TYR A 15 14.06 -8.44 -11.83
N ASN A 16 13.87 -9.37 -12.76
CA ASN A 16 14.31 -10.77 -12.69
C ASN A 16 13.81 -11.50 -11.43
N VAL A 17 12.57 -11.18 -11.01
CA VAL A 17 11.88 -11.82 -9.88
C VAL A 17 10.42 -12.08 -10.24
N ASP A 18 9.84 -13.10 -9.64
CA ASP A 18 8.42 -13.44 -9.76
C ASP A 18 7.62 -12.74 -8.65
N PHE A 19 6.98 -11.62 -8.98
CA PHE A 19 6.16 -10.89 -8.00
C PHE A 19 4.90 -11.66 -7.61
N PRO A 20 4.48 -11.58 -6.33
CA PRO A 20 3.36 -12.35 -5.80
C PRO A 20 2.03 -11.82 -6.33
N THR A 21 1.04 -12.69 -6.53
CA THR A 21 -0.30 -12.30 -7.02
C THR A 21 -0.96 -11.20 -6.18
N SER A 22 -0.63 -11.12 -4.88
CA SER A 22 -1.19 -10.14 -3.95
C SER A 22 -0.96 -8.68 -4.37
N ILE A 23 0.14 -8.34 -5.04
CA ILE A 23 0.34 -6.95 -5.50
C ILE A 23 -0.58 -6.61 -6.67
N PHE A 24 -0.90 -7.60 -7.50
CA PHE A 24 -1.85 -7.44 -8.61
C PHE A 24 -3.29 -7.41 -8.09
N GLN A 25 -3.62 -8.16 -7.03
CA GLN A 25 -4.91 -8.03 -6.33
C GLN A 25 -5.08 -6.64 -5.72
N LEU A 26 -4.03 -6.06 -5.12
CA LEU A 26 -4.10 -4.67 -4.67
C LEU A 26 -4.32 -3.72 -5.86
N ALA A 27 -3.61 -3.91 -6.97
CA ALA A 27 -3.81 -3.09 -8.16
C ALA A 27 -5.23 -3.19 -8.73
N ASP A 28 -5.78 -4.40 -8.78
CA ASP A 28 -7.16 -4.68 -9.18
C ASP A 28 -8.16 -3.98 -8.26
N PHE A 29 -7.98 -4.09 -6.94
CA PHE A 29 -8.80 -3.39 -5.96
C PHE A 29 -8.82 -1.87 -6.21
N LEU A 30 -7.64 -1.27 -6.45
CA LEU A 30 -7.54 0.18 -6.69
C LEU A 30 -8.11 0.59 -8.06
N GLN A 31 -7.94 -0.22 -9.11
CA GLN A 31 -8.50 0.06 -10.43
C GLN A 31 -10.03 0.00 -10.48
N ASN A 32 -10.62 -0.86 -9.65
CA ASN A 32 -12.07 -0.99 -9.53
C ASN A 32 -12.66 -0.07 -8.45
N TYR A 33 -11.84 0.75 -7.79
CA TYR A 33 -12.29 1.74 -6.82
C TYR A 33 -12.82 2.99 -7.54
N PRO A 34 -13.95 3.58 -7.11
CA PRO A 34 -14.44 4.84 -7.68
C PRO A 34 -13.38 5.95 -7.58
N GLU A 35 -12.93 6.50 -8.72
CA GLU A 35 -11.75 7.37 -8.81
C GLU A 35 -11.77 8.56 -7.85
N GLU A 36 -12.90 9.28 -7.78
CA GLU A 36 -13.08 10.44 -6.89
C GLU A 36 -13.01 10.05 -5.41
N GLU A 37 -13.51 8.87 -5.05
CA GLU A 37 -13.45 8.37 -3.67
C GLU A 37 -12.06 7.84 -3.35
N LEU A 38 -11.37 7.21 -4.30
CA LEU A 38 -10.06 6.62 -4.08
C LEU A 38 -9.05 7.67 -3.63
N LYS A 39 -9.03 8.83 -4.30
CA LYS A 39 -8.11 9.91 -3.96
C LYS A 39 -8.38 10.45 -2.56
N ILE A 40 -9.64 10.59 -2.18
CA ILE A 40 -10.05 11.05 -0.85
C ILE A 40 -9.65 10.02 0.20
N ASP A 41 -9.93 8.74 -0.04
CA ASP A 41 -9.74 7.67 0.94
C ASP A 41 -8.26 7.42 1.19
N LEU A 42 -7.46 7.27 0.13
CA LEU A 42 -6.01 7.14 0.24
C LEU A 42 -5.36 8.39 0.84
N GLY A 43 -5.86 9.59 0.49
CA GLY A 43 -5.41 10.84 1.10
C GLY A 43 -5.72 10.92 2.59
N THR A 44 -6.89 10.41 3.00
CA THR A 44 -7.33 10.40 4.41
C THR A 44 -6.50 9.43 5.24
N VAL A 45 -6.15 8.25 4.69
CA VAL A 45 -5.24 7.32 5.37
C VAL A 45 -3.75 7.60 5.08
N ARG A 46 -3.48 8.73 4.41
CA ARG A 46 -2.13 9.24 4.11
C ARG A 46 -1.22 8.24 3.40
N VAL A 47 -1.75 7.52 2.42
CA VAL A 47 -0.96 6.60 1.58
C VAL A 47 -1.09 6.95 0.10
N SER A 48 -0.09 6.58 -0.69
CA SER A 48 -0.09 6.79 -2.14
C SER A 48 0.56 5.63 -2.89
N PRO A 49 -0.05 5.14 -3.98
CA PRO A 49 0.56 4.13 -4.86
C PRO A 49 1.92 4.60 -5.36
N SER A 50 2.94 3.79 -5.11
CA SER A 50 4.33 4.12 -5.40
C SER A 50 5.08 2.88 -5.88
N GLY A 51 6.32 3.05 -6.35
CA GLY A 51 7.18 1.92 -6.72
C GLY A 51 6.49 0.91 -7.65
N LEU A 52 6.46 -0.37 -7.27
CA LEU A 52 5.85 -1.44 -8.05
C LEU A 52 4.37 -1.18 -8.38
N LEU A 53 3.58 -0.71 -7.41
CA LEU A 53 2.14 -0.51 -7.62
C LEU A 53 1.89 0.59 -8.65
N SER A 54 2.69 1.65 -8.66
CA SER A 54 2.60 2.71 -9.67
C SER A 54 2.89 2.19 -11.10
N LEU A 55 3.78 1.21 -11.24
CA LEU A 55 4.09 0.59 -12.54
C LEU A 55 2.98 -0.35 -12.99
N ILE A 56 2.32 -1.06 -12.07
CA ILE A 56 1.19 -1.93 -12.40
C ILE A 56 -0.03 -1.09 -12.79
N LEU A 57 -0.29 0.00 -12.08
CA LEU A 57 -1.40 0.91 -12.37
C LEU A 57 -1.15 1.74 -13.65
N ASN A 58 0.11 1.93 -14.05
CA ASN A 58 0.48 2.64 -15.28
C ASN A 58 1.66 1.97 -16.00
N PRO A 59 1.42 0.85 -16.73
CA PRO A 59 2.50 0.09 -17.38
C PRO A 59 3.22 0.85 -18.50
N LYS A 60 2.69 2.00 -18.95
CA LYS A 60 3.37 2.88 -19.92
C LYS A 60 4.70 3.42 -19.39
N LEU A 61 4.93 3.38 -18.08
CA LEU A 61 6.19 3.74 -17.44
C LEU A 61 7.30 2.70 -17.69
N LEU A 62 6.96 1.46 -18.02
CA LEU A 62 7.88 0.37 -18.31
C LEU A 62 8.48 0.51 -19.71
N THR A 63 9.45 1.42 -19.83
CA THR A 63 10.20 1.68 -21.07
C THR A 63 11.58 1.03 -21.08
N GLU A 64 12.22 0.90 -22.23
CA GLU A 64 13.62 0.41 -22.30
C GLU A 64 14.59 1.23 -21.43
N ASN A 65 14.36 2.53 -21.29
CA ASN A 65 15.16 3.38 -20.40
C ASN A 65 14.91 3.05 -18.93
N PHE A 66 13.67 2.68 -18.57
CA PHE A 66 13.32 2.25 -17.21
C PHE A 66 14.09 0.99 -16.81
N LYS A 67 14.42 0.10 -17.74
CA LYS A 67 15.14 -1.16 -17.45
C LYS A 67 16.45 -0.97 -16.68
N LYS A 68 17.17 0.11 -16.98
CA LYS A 68 18.43 0.43 -16.30
C LYS A 68 18.25 0.99 -14.88
N LEU A 69 17.05 1.48 -14.58
CA LEU A 69 16.69 2.15 -13.32
C LEU A 69 15.70 1.34 -12.48
N ALA A 70 15.23 0.19 -12.95
CA ALA A 70 14.16 -0.58 -12.32
C ALA A 70 14.43 -0.86 -10.84
N LEU A 71 15.66 -1.29 -10.50
CA LEU A 71 16.09 -1.58 -9.12
C LEU A 71 16.21 -0.35 -8.21
N LEU A 72 16.19 0.86 -8.78
CA LEU A 72 16.26 2.13 -8.04
C LEU A 72 14.93 2.86 -7.99
N HIS A 73 13.91 2.37 -8.70
CA HIS A 73 12.58 3.00 -8.75
C HIS A 73 11.93 2.97 -7.36
N PHE A 74 11.73 4.15 -6.76
CA PHE A 74 11.22 4.31 -5.38
C PHE A 74 12.02 3.57 -4.31
N ARG A 75 13.32 3.40 -4.53
CA ARG A 75 14.22 2.88 -3.50
C ARG A 75 14.64 4.02 -2.56
N TYR A 76 14.33 3.86 -1.27
CA TYR A 76 14.76 4.75 -0.19
C TYR A 76 16.21 4.50 0.18
N TYR A 77 16.82 5.43 0.91
CA TYR A 77 18.25 5.35 1.24
C TYR A 77 18.59 4.11 2.07
N ARG A 78 17.69 3.71 2.98
CA ARG A 78 17.86 2.55 3.86
C ARG A 78 17.23 1.26 3.34
N ASP A 79 16.67 1.28 2.14
CA ASP A 79 16.06 0.08 1.57
C ASP A 79 17.09 -1.01 1.37
N LEU A 80 16.82 -2.15 2.00
CA LEU A 80 17.56 -3.38 1.75
C LEU A 80 17.36 -3.82 0.28
N PRO A 81 18.34 -4.50 -0.33
CA PRO A 81 18.18 -5.06 -1.67
C PRO A 81 16.93 -5.93 -1.84
N GLU A 82 16.51 -6.60 -0.76
CA GLU A 82 15.36 -7.48 -0.62
C GLU A 82 14.01 -6.74 -0.56
N PHE A 83 14.03 -5.42 -0.36
CA PHE A 83 12.82 -4.60 -0.19
C PHE A 83 12.41 -3.93 -1.50
N PHE A 84 11.13 -4.11 -1.86
CA PHE A 84 10.53 -3.52 -3.06
C PHE A 84 9.30 -2.68 -2.71
N THR A 85 9.48 -1.36 -2.69
CA THR A 85 8.43 -0.38 -2.36
C THR A 85 7.20 -0.50 -3.27
N TYR A 86 6.01 -0.45 -2.68
CA TYR A 86 4.72 -0.42 -3.38
C TYR A 86 3.73 0.65 -2.85
N LEU A 87 3.92 1.20 -1.65
CA LEU A 87 3.20 2.37 -1.14
C LEU A 87 4.17 3.36 -0.49
N HIS A 88 3.81 4.64 -0.54
CA HIS A 88 4.46 5.70 0.23
C HIS A 88 3.45 6.32 1.21
N GLY A 89 3.90 6.59 2.43
CA GLY A 89 3.16 7.35 3.45
C GLY A 89 3.52 8.83 3.42
N ASP A 90 2.91 9.65 4.28
CA ASP A 90 3.10 11.11 4.27
C ASP A 90 4.17 11.64 5.22
N CYS A 91 4.59 10.87 6.24
CA CYS A 91 5.54 11.32 7.26
C CYS A 91 6.79 10.45 7.35
N ASP A 92 7.93 11.08 7.65
CA ASP A 92 9.23 10.47 8.00
C ASP A 92 9.77 9.38 7.05
N GLY A 93 9.36 9.47 5.77
CA GLY A 93 9.71 8.48 4.78
C GLY A 93 9.09 7.11 5.09
N LEU A 94 7.90 7.09 5.70
CA LEU A 94 7.07 5.90 5.80
C LEU A 94 6.80 5.37 4.40
N HIS A 95 6.96 4.07 4.23
CA HIS A 95 6.68 3.38 3.00
C HIS A 95 6.47 1.89 3.30
N TRP A 96 5.77 1.23 2.39
CA TRP A 96 5.53 -0.21 2.43
C TRP A 96 6.15 -0.87 1.23
N GLY A 97 6.66 -2.07 1.43
CA GLY A 97 7.31 -2.85 0.40
C GLY A 97 7.12 -4.34 0.60
N LEU A 98 7.45 -5.08 -0.45
CA LEU A 98 7.53 -6.54 -0.42
C LEU A 98 8.93 -6.96 0.03
N LEU A 99 9.02 -7.93 0.94
CA LEU A 99 10.28 -8.52 1.38
C LEU A 99 10.57 -9.82 0.66
N LEU A 100 11.72 -9.89 -0.02
CA LEU A 100 12.23 -11.05 -0.73
C LEU A 100 13.44 -11.64 0.00
N ASP A 101 13.21 -12.57 0.93
CA ASP A 101 14.30 -13.18 1.70
C ASP A 101 15.20 -14.08 0.83
N ASP A 102 14.59 -14.96 0.02
CA ASP A 102 15.29 -15.85 -0.91
C ASP A 102 14.53 -15.87 -2.25
N PRO A 103 15.16 -15.44 -3.37
CA PRO A 103 14.55 -15.47 -4.70
C PRO A 103 14.04 -16.84 -5.15
N SER A 104 14.56 -17.94 -4.58
CA SER A 104 14.12 -19.30 -4.87
C SER A 104 12.89 -19.76 -4.07
N VAL A 105 12.60 -19.09 -2.95
CA VAL A 105 11.45 -19.37 -2.07
C VAL A 105 10.29 -18.42 -2.37
N GLY A 106 10.60 -17.19 -2.78
CA GLY A 106 9.63 -16.15 -3.07
C GLY A 106 9.48 -15.13 -1.94
N PHE A 107 8.50 -14.25 -2.07
CA PHE A 107 8.29 -13.15 -1.15
C PHE A 107 7.71 -13.62 0.19
N ARG A 108 8.26 -13.11 1.29
CA ARG A 108 7.80 -13.39 2.65
C ARG A 108 6.48 -12.71 2.98
N GLY A 109 6.24 -11.54 2.40
CA GLY A 109 5.05 -10.75 2.65
C GLY A 109 5.29 -9.25 2.46
N ALA A 110 4.43 -8.46 3.10
CA ALA A 110 4.53 -7.01 3.14
C ALA A 110 5.24 -6.55 4.43
N ALA A 111 5.95 -5.44 4.35
CA ALA A 111 6.56 -4.79 5.49
C ALA A 111 6.55 -3.27 5.32
N SER A 112 6.72 -2.54 6.42
CA SER A 112 6.90 -1.09 6.44
C SER A 112 7.99 -0.70 7.42
N TYR A 113 8.55 0.47 7.19
CA TYR A 113 9.40 1.16 8.15
C TYR A 113 9.52 2.64 7.77
N TYR A 114 10.01 3.44 8.72
CA TYR A 114 10.25 4.86 8.55
C TYR A 114 11.72 5.10 8.20
N ASN A 115 12.02 5.55 6.97
CA ASN A 115 13.40 5.77 6.55
C ASN A 115 14.15 6.77 7.46
N ASN A 116 13.44 7.73 8.07
CA ASN A 116 14.05 8.80 8.87
C ASN A 116 13.98 8.60 10.39
N ASP A 117 13.12 7.70 10.91
CA ASP A 117 12.82 7.64 12.35
C ASP A 117 13.29 6.33 13.04
N GLY A 118 13.69 5.31 12.28
CA GLY A 118 14.20 4.08 12.87
C GLY A 118 14.68 3.03 11.86
N ASP A 119 15.16 1.91 12.38
CA ASP A 119 15.49 0.68 11.64
C ASP A 119 14.49 -0.46 11.94
N GLU A 120 13.43 -0.19 12.70
CA GLU A 120 12.40 -1.18 13.00
C GLU A 120 11.51 -1.44 11.78
N ILE A 121 11.52 -2.69 11.33
CA ILE A 121 10.68 -3.18 10.24
C ILE A 121 9.46 -3.86 10.84
N THR A 122 8.28 -3.33 10.53
CA THR A 122 7.01 -3.97 10.83
C THR A 122 6.65 -4.92 9.71
N VAL A 123 6.43 -6.20 10.02
CA VAL A 123 6.06 -7.23 9.04
C VAL A 123 4.58 -7.57 9.17
N TYR A 124 3.90 -7.64 8.03
CA TYR A 124 2.48 -7.91 7.95
C TYR A 124 2.20 -9.28 7.31
N SER A 125 1.07 -9.88 7.66
CA SER A 125 0.64 -11.17 7.10
C SER A 125 0.27 -11.09 5.61
N SER A 126 -0.09 -9.91 5.13
CA SER A 126 -0.42 -9.61 3.73
C SER A 126 -0.29 -8.12 3.40
N ILE A 127 -0.34 -7.77 2.12
CA ILE A 127 -0.42 -6.38 1.67
C ILE A 127 -1.69 -5.69 2.20
N PHE A 128 -2.82 -6.40 2.23
CA PHE A 128 -4.08 -5.84 2.72
C PHE A 128 -4.10 -5.66 4.23
N SER A 129 -3.47 -6.55 5.01
CA SER A 129 -3.32 -6.32 6.45
C SER A 129 -2.47 -5.09 6.74
N ALA A 130 -1.44 -4.83 5.93
CA ALA A 130 -0.65 -3.60 6.07
C ALA A 130 -1.52 -2.33 5.85
N LEU A 131 -2.41 -2.36 4.86
CA LEU A 131 -3.33 -1.26 4.59
C LEU A 131 -4.42 -1.12 5.66
N ILE A 132 -4.93 -2.24 6.18
CA ILE A 132 -5.90 -2.27 7.28
C ILE A 132 -5.27 -1.71 8.56
N ASP A 133 -4.06 -2.13 8.89
CA ASP A 133 -3.37 -1.65 10.09
C ASP A 133 -3.06 -0.16 9.96
N ARG A 134 -2.69 0.33 8.77
CA ARG A 134 -2.57 1.77 8.52
C ARG A 134 -3.87 2.54 8.76
N CYS A 135 -5.02 1.99 8.35
CA CYS A 135 -6.32 2.61 8.63
C CYS A 135 -6.60 2.67 10.14
N LYS A 136 -6.22 1.64 10.90
CA LYS A 136 -6.39 1.63 12.37
C LYS A 136 -5.49 2.64 13.05
N GLU A 137 -4.22 2.72 12.65
CA GLU A 137 -3.28 3.73 13.15
C GLU A 137 -3.83 5.14 12.95
N GLU A 138 -4.45 5.43 11.80
CA GLU A 138 -5.03 6.76 11.55
C GLU A 138 -6.29 7.02 12.40
N LEU A 139 -7.10 6.00 12.68
CA LEU A 139 -8.22 6.12 13.61
C LEU A 139 -7.73 6.38 15.04
N GLU A 140 -6.71 5.64 15.48
CA GLU A 140 -6.08 5.80 16.79
C GLU A 140 -5.46 7.20 16.92
N TYR A 141 -4.75 7.67 15.90
CA TYR A 141 -4.20 9.02 15.85
C TYR A 141 -5.27 10.11 15.98
N CYS A 142 -6.42 9.94 15.32
CA CYS A 142 -7.57 10.85 15.46
C CYS A 142 -8.17 10.84 16.88
N ASP A 143 -8.04 9.73 17.61
CA ASP A 143 -8.46 9.62 19.01
C ASP A 143 -7.45 10.26 19.97
N GLU A 144 -6.16 10.04 19.76
CA GLU A 144 -5.08 10.58 20.59
C GLU A 144 -4.97 12.10 20.49
N CYS A 145 -5.18 12.69 19.31
CA CYS A 145 -5.10 14.15 19.14
C CYS A 145 -6.10 14.92 20.04
N LEU A 146 -7.26 14.34 20.37
CA LEU A 146 -8.20 14.95 21.33
C LEU A 146 -7.72 14.86 22.77
N VAL A 147 -7.00 13.79 23.12
CA VAL A 147 -6.49 13.57 24.48
C VAL A 147 -5.35 14.55 24.76
N ASP A 148 -4.48 14.76 23.77
CA ASP A 148 -3.30 15.61 23.91
C ASP A 148 -3.63 17.11 23.82
N PHE A 149 -4.70 17.48 23.10
CA PHE A 149 -5.12 18.87 22.89
C PHE A 149 -6.62 19.06 23.18
N PRO A 150 -7.05 18.97 24.46
CA PRO A 150 -8.46 19.05 24.83
C PRO A 150 -9.08 20.43 24.58
N GLU A 151 -8.27 21.50 24.48
CA GLU A 151 -8.73 22.81 24.04
C GLU A 151 -9.19 22.87 22.58
N ASP A 152 -8.81 21.90 21.75
CA ASP A 152 -9.21 21.79 20.35
C ASP A 152 -10.56 21.04 20.20
N GLU A 153 -11.26 20.73 21.30
CA GLU A 153 -12.66 20.24 21.30
C GLU A 153 -13.67 21.34 20.92
N ASP A 154 -13.43 22.05 19.82
CA ASP A 154 -14.47 22.86 19.20
C ASP A 154 -15.37 22.04 18.26
N GLU A 155 -16.54 22.60 17.93
CA GLU A 155 -17.55 21.92 17.11
C GLU A 155 -17.01 21.55 15.72
N ASP A 156 -16.12 22.39 15.16
CA ASP A 156 -15.53 22.22 13.84
C ASP A 156 -14.53 21.04 13.82
N TYR A 157 -13.73 20.88 14.90
CA TYR A 157 -12.81 19.75 15.05
C TYR A 157 -13.57 18.43 15.17
N LEU A 158 -14.60 18.38 16.03
CA LEU A 158 -15.41 17.16 16.23
C LEU A 158 -16.13 16.74 14.94
N GLU A 159 -16.64 17.71 14.16
CA GLU A 159 -17.21 17.46 12.84
C GLU A 159 -16.15 16.88 11.88
N THR A 160 -14.96 17.50 11.83
CA THR A 160 -13.85 17.05 10.99
C THR A 160 -13.43 15.62 11.32
N LYS A 161 -13.24 15.31 12.60
CA LYS A 161 -12.93 13.96 13.08
C LYS A 161 -14.00 12.95 12.69
N SER A 162 -15.28 13.29 12.86
CA SER A 162 -16.39 12.42 12.46
C SER A 162 -16.37 12.11 10.96
N ILE A 163 -16.06 13.12 10.13
CA ILE A 163 -15.90 12.96 8.68
C ILE A 163 -14.73 12.02 8.36
N ILE A 164 -13.56 12.25 8.96
CA ILE A 164 -12.37 11.41 8.78
C ILE A 164 -12.67 9.95 9.17
N ASN A 165 -13.22 9.74 10.36
CA ASN A 165 -13.57 8.40 10.84
C ASN A 165 -14.55 7.69 9.90
N ARG A 166 -15.54 8.41 9.37
CA ARG A 166 -16.48 7.83 8.40
C ARG A 166 -15.79 7.44 7.10
N ILE A 167 -14.86 8.25 6.61
CA ILE A 167 -14.09 7.95 5.40
C ILE A 167 -13.22 6.72 5.60
N ILE A 168 -12.47 6.66 6.71
CA ILE A 168 -11.58 5.52 7.01
C ILE A 168 -12.38 4.23 7.17
N ASN A 169 -13.50 4.25 7.92
CA ASN A 169 -14.35 3.07 8.08
C ASN A 169 -14.95 2.57 6.77
N ARG A 170 -15.41 3.48 5.90
CA ARG A 170 -15.87 3.12 4.55
C ARG A 170 -14.75 2.44 3.74
N PHE A 171 -13.53 2.95 3.82
CA PHE A 171 -12.39 2.37 3.10
C PHE A 171 -12.06 0.97 3.63
N LEU A 172 -12.06 0.79 4.96
CA LEU A 172 -11.91 -0.51 5.62
C LEU A 172 -12.97 -1.52 5.18
N GLU A 173 -14.25 -1.13 5.17
CA GLU A 173 -15.35 -1.99 4.72
C GLU A 173 -15.12 -2.47 3.28
N ARG A 174 -14.65 -1.59 2.39
CA ARG A 174 -14.38 -1.96 0.99
C ARG A 174 -13.18 -2.88 0.83
N ILE A 175 -12.13 -2.66 1.60
CA ILE A 175 -10.99 -3.58 1.64
C ILE A 175 -11.47 -4.97 2.10
N GLN A 176 -12.25 -5.03 3.18
CA GLN A 176 -12.78 -6.28 3.72
C GLN A 176 -13.74 -6.98 2.76
N ASP A 177 -14.64 -6.24 2.10
CA ASP A 177 -15.54 -6.76 1.07
C ASP A 177 -14.77 -7.34 -0.11
N TYR A 178 -13.71 -6.65 -0.56
CA TYR A 178 -12.86 -7.13 -1.64
C TYR A 178 -12.16 -8.43 -1.24
N ILE A 179 -11.56 -8.48 -0.04
CA ILE A 179 -10.92 -9.68 0.49
C ILE A 179 -11.94 -10.81 0.61
N GLY A 180 -13.13 -10.55 1.14
CA GLY A 180 -14.18 -11.56 1.32
C GLY A 180 -14.63 -12.19 0.01
N LYS A 181 -14.86 -11.38 -1.04
CA LYS A 181 -15.23 -11.86 -2.38
C LYS A 181 -14.12 -12.69 -3.01
N ASN A 182 -12.87 -12.25 -2.92
CA ASN A 182 -11.73 -12.92 -3.55
C ASN A 182 -11.18 -14.10 -2.73
N SER A 183 -11.47 -14.18 -1.44
CA SER A 183 -11.11 -15.35 -0.61
C SER A 183 -11.99 -16.56 -0.91
N ILE A 184 -13.22 -16.32 -1.36
CA ILE A 184 -14.17 -17.38 -1.76
C ILE A 184 -13.74 -18.02 -3.10
N GLU A 185 -13.10 -17.27 -3.99
CA GLU A 185 -12.62 -17.76 -5.29
C GLU A 185 -11.37 -18.66 -5.20
N ILE A 186 -10.71 -18.75 -4.04
CA ILE A 186 -9.51 -19.58 -3.83
C ILE A 186 -9.87 -20.99 -3.30
N VAL A 187 -11.16 -21.26 -3.01
CA VAL A 187 -11.63 -22.58 -2.52
C VAL A 187 -12.16 -23.46 -3.66
N GLU A 188 -11.52 -23.50 -4.83
CA GLU A 188 -11.69 -24.59 -5.80
C GLU A 188 -10.37 -24.84 -6.55
N ASN A 189 -9.56 -25.78 -6.05
CA ASN A 189 -8.79 -26.79 -6.80
C ASN A 189 -8.01 -27.72 -5.84
#